data_AF-A0A849ZBH3-F1
#
_entry.id   AF-A0A849ZBH3-F1
#
_cell.length_a   1.000
_cell.length_b   1.000
_cell.length_c   1.000
_cell.angle_alpha   90.00
_cell.angle_beta   90.00
_cell.angle_gamma   90.00
#
_symmetry.space_group_name_H-M   'P 1'
#
loop_
_entity.id
_entity.type
_entity.pdbx_description
1 polymer ?
#
loop_
_entity_poly.entity_id
_entity_poly.type
_entity_poly.pdbx_seq_one_letter_code
_entity_poly.pdbx_strand_id
1 'polypeptide(L)'
;MLNPRLRLLLGISAVAAATAACGDDTGSGGAGGSPTTTSSTGTTVTSSSSGNSTSTHHMECTTAEECTVTGTACTEKVCEEGMCGLAMLAAGTPVPDEEIQGDCQRAVCDAQGNVISEADDSDLPDDDNFCTIDGCSEGAVTSTFQPEDTPCVNGGSFCDGMGTCVECNDSDQCNDGALCVDHVCMPASCMDGVMNGDETDEDCGGEVCTKCADTLMCIINDDCQSDFCHPTNLVCTAPACPDGFQNGTETDLDCGGPSCPDCADGDGCVVDGDCSSGFCNTTTDLCAQPSCMDGFSNGDETGVDCGGPTCGDCINGQACSVDGDCQSGACINSVCSLINTCSLATAQDLTAMSNVNVTFTSFMYTPKCIKVAQGASVTFQGSFPSHPLMGGYVDGGLVPAASGPFVPVTSSGTTKTFTMSAAGTFPYYCELHGLGGMAGAVFVVP
;
A
#
# COMPACT_ATOMS: atom_id res chain seq x y z
N MET A 1 0.54 -31.35 29.83
CA MET A 1 0.00 -30.14 30.48
C MET A 1 -0.72 -29.36 29.39
N LEU A 2 -2.06 -29.40 29.41
CA LEU A 2 -2.92 -28.65 28.50
C LEU A 2 -3.17 -27.24 29.09
N ASN A 3 -3.08 -26.19 28.29
CA ASN A 3 -4.04 -25.08 28.41
C ASN A 3 -4.16 -24.28 27.10
N PRO A 4 -5.36 -24.12 26.53
CA PRO A 4 -5.63 -23.40 25.29
C PRO A 4 -6.01 -21.94 25.54
N ARG A 5 -5.77 -21.04 24.57
CA ARG A 5 -6.44 -19.74 24.51
C ARG A 5 -7.25 -19.61 23.22
N LEU A 6 -8.51 -19.99 23.38
CA LEU A 6 -9.65 -19.63 22.56
C LEU A 6 -9.84 -18.09 22.64
N ARG A 7 -9.73 -17.38 21.51
CA ARG A 7 -10.29 -16.03 21.36
C ARG A 7 -11.26 -15.99 20.20
N LEU A 8 -12.52 -15.97 20.60
CA LEU A 8 -13.72 -15.59 19.89
C LEU A 8 -13.60 -14.12 19.42
N LEU A 9 -13.75 -13.84 18.12
CA LEU A 9 -14.04 -12.50 17.63
C LEU A 9 -15.21 -12.58 16.66
N LEU A 10 -16.32 -12.00 17.13
CA LEU A 10 -17.58 -11.78 16.45
C LEU A 10 -17.36 -10.88 15.22
N GLY A 11 -18.04 -11.23 14.13
CA GLY A 11 -18.24 -10.35 13.00
C GLY A 11 -19.08 -9.12 13.39
N ILE A 12 -18.64 -7.96 12.89
CA ILE A 12 -19.41 -6.72 12.93
C ILE A 12 -19.72 -6.36 11.47
N SER A 13 -21.01 -6.36 11.14
CA SER A 13 -21.56 -5.85 9.89
C SER A 13 -21.24 -4.37 9.73
N ALA A 14 -20.68 -4.01 8.58
CA ALA A 14 -20.59 -2.64 8.11
C ALA A 14 -21.99 -2.13 7.72
N VAL A 15 -22.42 -1.05 8.38
CA VAL A 15 -23.56 -0.22 7.96
C VAL A 15 -22.98 0.93 7.15
N ALA A 16 -23.13 0.91 5.83
CA ALA A 16 -22.81 2.02 4.96
C ALA A 16 -23.99 3.03 5.00
N ALA A 17 -23.76 4.18 5.61
CA ALA A 17 -24.65 5.33 5.56
C ALA A 17 -24.24 6.27 4.41
N ALA A 18 -25.26 6.94 3.87
CA ALA A 18 -25.30 7.67 2.63
C ALA A 18 -24.36 8.89 2.54
N THR A 19 -23.83 9.13 1.35
CA THR A 19 -23.40 10.46 0.90
C THR A 19 -24.20 10.85 -0.33
N ALA A 20 -25.11 11.81 -0.14
CA ALA A 20 -25.81 12.50 -1.20
C ALA A 20 -24.87 13.55 -1.81
N ALA A 21 -24.78 13.53 -3.14
CA ALA A 21 -24.13 14.55 -3.93
C ALA A 21 -25.11 15.69 -4.22
N CYS A 22 -24.68 16.93 -4.04
CA CYS A 22 -24.99 18.02 -4.95
C CYS A 22 -23.83 19.03 -4.95
N GLY A 23 -23.33 19.30 -6.14
CA GLY A 23 -22.30 20.29 -6.42
C GLY A 23 -22.88 21.57 -7.03
N ASP A 24 -21.95 22.52 -7.14
CA ASP A 24 -21.88 23.69 -8.01
C ASP A 24 -22.71 24.93 -7.66
N ASP A 25 -22.07 25.81 -6.87
CA ASP A 25 -22.21 27.26 -6.95
C ASP A 25 -21.37 27.81 -8.12
N THR A 26 -22.00 28.54 -9.05
CA THR A 26 -21.31 29.48 -9.93
C THR A 26 -22.10 30.78 -10.10
N GLY A 27 -21.42 31.91 -9.86
CA GLY A 27 -21.45 33.03 -10.81
C GLY A 27 -22.30 34.28 -10.48
N SER A 28 -21.67 35.22 -9.78
CA SER A 28 -21.56 36.68 -10.07
C SER A 28 -22.73 37.47 -10.68
N GLY A 29 -23.06 38.58 -10.02
CA GLY A 29 -23.70 39.76 -10.62
C GLY A 29 -23.66 40.97 -9.67
N GLY A 30 -22.88 42.00 -10.01
CA GLY A 30 -22.68 43.21 -9.21
C GLY A 30 -23.48 44.44 -9.68
N ALA A 31 -23.01 45.60 -9.18
CA ALA A 31 -23.51 46.99 -9.23
C ALA A 31 -24.62 47.30 -8.20
N GLY A 32 -24.58 48.37 -7.40
CA GLY A 32 -23.70 49.54 -7.31
C GLY A 32 -24.50 50.65 -6.62
N GLY A 33 -23.89 51.44 -5.73
CA GLY A 33 -24.59 52.57 -5.10
C GLY A 33 -23.88 53.14 -3.88
N SER A 34 -23.00 54.10 -4.12
CA SER A 34 -22.41 54.98 -3.10
C SER A 34 -23.40 56.11 -2.76
N PRO A 35 -23.31 56.73 -1.57
CA PRO A 35 -22.86 58.12 -1.62
C PRO A 35 -21.88 58.52 -0.51
N THR A 36 -21.02 59.44 -0.93
CA THR A 36 -20.08 60.31 -0.20
C THR A 36 -20.76 61.27 0.78
N THR A 37 -20.12 61.53 1.92
CA THR A 37 -20.25 62.81 2.64
C THR A 37 -18.87 63.26 3.16
N THR A 38 -18.48 64.48 2.80
CA THR A 38 -17.28 65.16 3.29
C THR A 38 -17.68 66.52 3.86
N SER A 39 -17.20 66.77 5.07
CA SER A 39 -16.75 68.04 5.67
C SER A 39 -17.42 69.36 5.24
N SER A 40 -18.02 70.04 6.22
CA SER A 40 -18.31 71.48 6.18
C SER A 40 -17.42 72.23 7.17
N THR A 41 -16.59 73.13 6.63
CA THR A 41 -15.89 74.20 7.35
C THR A 41 -16.64 75.53 7.21
N GLY A 42 -16.63 76.35 8.26
CA GLY A 42 -16.39 77.79 8.13
C GLY A 42 -17.56 78.77 8.33
N THR A 43 -17.64 79.32 9.54
CA THR A 43 -17.69 80.78 9.88
C THR A 43 -18.74 81.68 9.19
N THR A 44 -19.60 82.40 9.95
CA THR A 44 -19.40 83.79 10.47
C THR A 44 -20.75 84.43 10.89
N VAL A 45 -20.71 85.15 12.02
CA VAL A 45 -21.64 86.16 12.58
C VAL A 45 -22.78 86.73 11.70
N THR A 46 -23.99 86.82 12.28
CA THR A 46 -24.57 88.10 12.77
C THR A 46 -25.98 87.86 13.35
N SER A 47 -26.11 88.07 14.66
CA SER A 47 -27.37 88.14 15.38
C SER A 47 -27.80 89.61 15.51
N SER A 48 -28.96 89.94 14.93
CA SER A 48 -29.66 91.21 15.17
C SER A 48 -30.91 90.95 16.02
N SER A 49 -30.71 91.15 17.32
CA SER A 49 -31.57 91.84 18.30
C SER A 49 -33.06 92.09 18.03
N SER A 50 -33.86 91.80 19.07
CA SER A 50 -34.83 92.71 19.74
C SER A 50 -36.29 92.27 19.71
N GLY A 51 -36.82 91.93 20.89
CA GLY A 51 -38.26 91.70 21.11
C GLY A 51 -38.61 91.33 22.54
N ASN A 52 -38.20 92.18 23.48
CA ASN A 52 -38.49 92.19 24.93
C ASN A 52 -39.91 91.72 25.31
N SER A 53 -40.02 90.77 26.24
CA SER A 53 -41.14 90.72 27.19
C SER A 53 -40.73 89.96 28.46
N THR A 54 -40.33 90.73 29.47
CA THR A 54 -40.25 90.34 30.87
C THR A 54 -41.60 89.84 31.38
N SER A 55 -41.66 88.60 31.88
CA SER A 55 -42.69 88.16 32.83
C SER A 55 -42.11 87.06 33.73
N THR A 56 -41.68 87.46 34.92
CA THR A 56 -41.42 86.56 36.05
C THR A 56 -42.77 86.17 36.66
N HIS A 57 -43.35 85.05 36.20
CA HIS A 57 -44.37 84.34 36.98
C HIS A 57 -43.64 83.44 37.98
N HIS A 58 -43.77 83.76 39.27
CA HIS A 58 -43.50 82.78 40.34
C HIS A 58 -44.44 81.60 40.13
N MET A 59 -43.87 80.40 40.02
CA MET A 59 -44.62 79.15 39.93
C MET A 59 -44.84 78.67 41.37
N GLU A 60 -46.09 78.79 41.84
CA GLU A 60 -46.49 78.27 43.14
C GLU A 60 -46.66 76.75 43.06
N CYS A 61 -46.21 76.01 44.06
CA CYS A 61 -46.30 74.55 44.12
C CYS A 61 -46.84 74.06 45.46
N THR A 62 -47.40 72.86 45.46
CA THR A 62 -47.74 72.13 46.69
C THR A 62 -46.92 70.87 46.87
N THR A 63 -46.40 70.31 45.77
CA THR A 63 -45.47 69.18 45.76
C THR A 63 -44.36 69.40 44.73
N ALA A 64 -43.21 68.74 44.91
CA ALA A 64 -42.04 68.88 44.05
C ALA A 64 -42.27 68.50 42.56
N GLU A 65 -43.21 67.58 42.30
CA GLU A 65 -43.51 67.09 40.94
C GLU A 65 -44.25 68.13 40.08
N GLU A 66 -44.94 69.11 40.70
CA GLU A 66 -45.68 70.18 40.03
C GLU A 66 -44.75 71.27 39.44
N CYS A 67 -43.46 71.23 39.80
CA CYS A 67 -42.49 72.21 39.38
C CYS A 67 -41.95 71.93 37.96
N THR A 68 -42.13 72.90 37.05
CA THR A 68 -41.62 72.80 35.66
C THR A 68 -40.22 73.41 35.48
N VAL A 69 -39.54 73.72 36.58
CA VAL A 69 -38.13 74.17 36.55
C VAL A 69 -37.25 73.08 35.93
N THR A 70 -36.37 73.48 35.01
CA THR A 70 -35.41 72.58 34.38
C THR A 70 -34.18 72.49 35.27
N GLY A 71 -33.97 71.32 35.87
CA GLY A 71 -32.76 70.98 36.62
C GLY A 71 -31.71 70.30 35.76
N THR A 72 -30.54 70.08 36.34
CA THR A 72 -29.53 69.14 35.84
C THR A 72 -29.75 67.76 36.47
N ALA A 73 -29.03 66.74 36.00
CA ALA A 73 -29.02 65.41 36.60
C ALA A 73 -28.55 65.40 38.08
N CYS A 74 -27.89 66.48 38.53
CA CYS A 74 -27.41 66.67 39.90
C CYS A 74 -28.29 67.58 40.77
N THR A 75 -29.53 67.78 40.34
CA THR A 75 -30.51 68.58 41.08
C THR A 75 -31.84 67.85 41.16
N GLU A 76 -32.47 67.87 42.33
CA GLU A 76 -33.83 67.40 42.52
C GLU A 76 -34.80 68.59 42.64
N LYS A 77 -36.00 68.44 42.09
CA LYS A 77 -37.04 69.47 42.24
C LYS A 77 -37.50 69.47 43.69
N VAL A 78 -37.62 70.66 44.26
CA VAL A 78 -38.17 70.84 45.61
C VAL A 78 -39.25 71.90 45.61
N CYS A 79 -40.24 71.70 46.47
CA CYS A 79 -41.29 72.68 46.74
C CYS A 79 -41.20 73.09 48.20
N GLU A 80 -40.47 74.18 48.48
CA GLU A 80 -40.33 74.74 49.82
C GLU A 80 -41.10 76.05 49.94
N GLU A 81 -41.91 76.16 50.99
CA GLU A 81 -42.73 77.35 51.27
C GLU A 81 -43.61 77.84 50.10
N GLY A 82 -44.05 76.92 49.25
CA GLY A 82 -44.92 77.19 48.11
C GLY A 82 -44.20 77.72 46.87
N MET A 83 -42.87 77.72 46.83
CA MET A 83 -42.07 78.15 45.67
C MET A 83 -41.29 76.98 45.07
N CYS A 84 -41.35 76.84 43.75
CA CYS A 84 -40.54 75.85 43.04
C CYS A 84 -39.05 76.21 43.07
N GLY A 85 -38.23 75.27 43.53
CA GLY A 85 -36.78 75.37 43.55
C GLY A 85 -36.09 74.10 43.08
N LEU A 86 -34.76 74.15 43.04
CA LEU A 86 -33.89 73.01 42.80
C LEU A 86 -33.03 72.81 44.05
N ALA A 87 -33.08 71.63 44.65
CA ALA A 87 -32.11 71.22 45.66
C ALA A 87 -30.94 70.53 44.96
N MET A 88 -29.73 70.85 45.41
CA MET A 88 -28.51 70.22 44.90
C MET A 88 -28.37 68.83 45.54
N LEU A 89 -28.17 67.81 44.72
CA LEU A 89 -27.83 66.48 45.24
C LEU A 89 -26.45 66.53 45.94
N ALA A 90 -26.26 65.64 46.91
CA ALA A 90 -25.03 65.58 47.68
C ALA A 90 -23.81 65.25 46.79
N ALA A 91 -22.62 65.68 47.22
CA ALA A 91 -21.40 65.37 46.49
C ALA A 91 -21.18 63.85 46.47
N GLY A 92 -20.80 63.30 45.33
CA GLY A 92 -20.65 61.86 45.13
C GLY A 92 -21.94 61.10 44.81
N THR A 93 -23.08 61.78 44.61
CA THR A 93 -24.32 61.12 44.15
C THR A 93 -24.14 60.66 42.70
N PRO A 94 -24.29 59.35 42.38
CA PRO A 94 -24.08 58.82 41.03
C PRO A 94 -25.17 59.26 40.05
N VAL A 95 -24.79 59.40 38.77
CA VAL A 95 -25.65 59.84 37.67
C VAL A 95 -25.67 58.77 36.58
N PRO A 96 -26.52 57.72 36.72
CA PRO A 96 -26.49 56.55 35.83
C PRO A 96 -26.71 56.84 34.34
N ASP A 97 -27.46 57.92 34.03
CA ASP A 97 -27.78 58.29 32.64
C ASP A 97 -26.61 58.96 31.90
N GLU A 98 -25.54 59.33 32.62
CA GLU A 98 -24.32 59.96 32.09
C GLU A 98 -23.07 59.07 32.27
N GLU A 99 -23.24 57.83 32.71
CA GLU A 99 -22.15 56.84 32.82
C GLU A 99 -21.73 56.35 31.43
N ILE A 100 -20.42 56.34 31.18
CA ILE A 100 -19.84 55.76 29.97
C ILE A 100 -19.12 54.48 30.41
N GLN A 101 -19.66 53.33 30.03
CA GLN A 101 -19.05 52.06 30.40
C GLN A 101 -17.64 51.91 29.80
N GLY A 102 -16.69 51.54 30.65
CA GLY A 102 -15.30 51.22 30.30
C GLY A 102 -14.39 52.42 30.09
N ASP A 103 -14.73 53.60 30.61
CA ASP A 103 -13.91 54.81 30.53
C ASP A 103 -13.12 55.11 31.83
N CYS A 104 -13.15 54.16 32.78
CA CYS A 104 -12.50 54.21 34.09
C CYS A 104 -12.99 55.36 34.97
N GLN A 105 -14.15 55.94 34.66
CA GLN A 105 -14.69 57.09 35.36
C GLN A 105 -16.13 56.81 35.77
N ARG A 106 -16.60 57.58 36.76
CA ARG A 106 -18.01 57.62 37.13
C ARG A 106 -18.53 59.04 37.14
N ALA A 107 -19.78 59.21 36.71
CA ALA A 107 -20.46 60.49 36.71
C ALA A 107 -21.11 60.74 38.08
N VAL A 108 -20.59 61.70 38.84
CA VAL A 108 -21.12 62.05 40.17
C VAL A 108 -21.38 63.54 40.33
N CYS A 109 -22.20 63.90 41.32
CA CYS A 109 -22.51 65.30 41.59
C CYS A 109 -21.42 65.99 42.43
N ASP A 110 -21.18 67.28 42.17
CA ASP A 110 -20.22 68.12 42.93
C ASP A 110 -20.83 68.84 44.14
N ALA A 111 -22.14 68.66 44.40
CA ALA A 111 -22.97 69.45 45.34
C ALA A 111 -23.17 70.94 44.97
N GLN A 112 -22.79 71.35 43.76
CA GLN A 112 -23.11 72.65 43.16
C GLN A 112 -24.08 72.51 41.98
N GLY A 113 -24.58 71.30 41.73
CA GLY A 113 -25.55 70.98 40.69
C GLY A 113 -24.91 70.60 39.37
N ASN A 114 -23.60 70.38 39.31
CA ASN A 114 -22.92 69.89 38.11
C ASN A 114 -22.57 68.41 38.24
N VAL A 115 -22.56 67.74 37.10
CA VAL A 115 -21.96 66.41 36.96
C VAL A 115 -20.45 66.61 36.79
N ILE A 116 -19.68 65.91 37.62
CA ILE A 116 -18.23 65.81 37.54
C ILE A 116 -17.85 64.34 37.33
N SER A 117 -16.70 64.13 36.70
CA SER A 117 -16.10 62.82 36.55
C SER A 117 -15.15 62.55 37.72
N GLU A 118 -15.31 61.41 38.37
CA GLU A 118 -14.38 60.90 39.38
C GLU A 118 -13.81 59.55 38.93
N ALA A 119 -12.57 59.25 39.35
CA ALA A 119 -11.90 58.00 39.02
C ALA A 119 -12.70 56.80 39.56
N ASP A 120 -13.01 55.85 38.67
CA ASP A 120 -13.63 54.58 39.01
C ASP A 120 -12.83 53.43 38.40
N ASP A 121 -11.87 52.92 39.16
CA ASP A 121 -11.04 51.80 38.69
C ASP A 121 -11.81 50.46 38.60
N SER A 122 -13.10 50.44 38.95
CA SER A 122 -13.99 49.27 38.73
C SER A 122 -14.77 49.33 37.41
N ASP A 123 -14.76 50.46 36.71
CA ASP A 123 -15.33 50.60 35.38
C ASP A 123 -14.29 50.21 34.30
N LEU A 124 -14.04 48.91 34.21
CA LEU A 124 -13.01 48.38 33.32
C LEU A 124 -13.39 48.52 31.85
N PRO A 125 -12.45 48.95 30.97
CA PRO A 125 -12.63 48.83 29.53
C PRO A 125 -12.82 47.35 29.16
N ASP A 126 -13.45 47.08 28.03
CA ASP A 126 -13.47 45.76 27.40
C ASP A 126 -13.15 45.98 25.92
N ASP A 127 -11.94 45.59 25.52
CA ASP A 127 -11.46 45.73 24.14
C ASP A 127 -11.74 44.48 23.28
N ASP A 128 -12.54 43.54 23.79
CA ASP A 128 -12.85 42.23 23.19
C ASP A 128 -11.59 41.36 22.91
N ASN A 129 -10.41 41.70 23.47
CA ASN A 129 -9.18 40.95 23.29
C ASN A 129 -8.79 40.17 24.55
N PHE A 130 -8.94 38.86 24.48
CA PHE A 130 -8.62 37.94 25.59
C PHE A 130 -7.14 37.92 25.98
N CYS A 131 -6.24 38.42 25.13
CA CYS A 131 -4.80 38.45 25.39
C CYS A 131 -4.30 39.77 25.98
N THR A 132 -5.21 40.71 26.22
CA THR A 132 -4.97 41.89 27.04
C THR A 132 -5.64 41.72 28.40
N ILE A 133 -5.07 42.39 29.39
CA ILE A 133 -5.66 42.58 30.71
C ILE A 133 -6.17 44.01 30.73
N ASP A 134 -7.49 44.13 30.67
CA ASP A 134 -8.19 45.38 30.87
C ASP A 134 -7.99 45.88 32.29
N GLY A 135 -7.58 47.14 32.42
CA GLY A 135 -7.27 47.72 33.71
C GLY A 135 -7.59 49.20 33.75
N CYS A 136 -7.91 49.68 34.93
CA CYS A 136 -7.97 51.10 35.24
C CYS A 136 -6.96 51.41 36.34
N SER A 137 -6.30 52.57 36.24
CA SER A 137 -5.42 53.06 37.29
C SER A 137 -5.60 54.57 37.46
N GLU A 138 -6.07 54.98 38.63
CA GLU A 138 -6.33 56.39 38.95
C GLU A 138 -7.28 57.07 37.94
N GLY A 139 -8.27 56.33 37.43
CA GLY A 139 -9.24 56.81 36.45
C GLY A 139 -8.73 56.89 35.01
N ALA A 140 -7.54 56.34 34.74
CA ALA A 140 -7.00 56.20 33.40
C ALA A 140 -7.09 54.74 32.92
N VAL A 141 -7.50 54.58 31.67
CA VAL A 141 -7.49 53.30 30.95
C VAL A 141 -6.06 52.79 30.81
N THR A 142 -5.84 51.54 31.21
CA THR A 142 -4.57 50.82 31.08
C THR A 142 -4.81 49.46 30.41
N SER A 143 -3.84 48.99 29.64
CA SER A 143 -3.88 47.66 29.04
C SER A 143 -2.49 47.05 29.16
N THR A 144 -2.44 45.81 29.67
CA THR A 144 -1.21 45.02 29.78
C THR A 144 -1.42 43.68 29.09
N PHE A 145 -0.35 42.97 28.73
CA PHE A 145 -0.49 41.68 28.05
C PHE A 145 -0.70 40.55 29.06
N GLN A 146 -1.60 39.63 28.72
CA GLN A 146 -1.70 38.35 29.41
C GLN A 146 -0.39 37.57 29.27
N PRO A 147 -0.07 36.67 30.20
CA PRO A 147 1.04 35.74 30.05
C PRO A 147 0.91 34.90 28.78
N GLU A 148 2.06 34.49 28.24
CA GLU A 148 2.14 33.49 27.17
C GLU A 148 1.38 32.21 27.58
N ASP A 149 0.79 31.52 26.59
CA ASP A 149 -0.01 30.30 26.74
C ASP A 149 -1.33 30.46 27.51
N THR A 150 -1.74 31.70 27.82
CA THR A 150 -3.09 31.96 28.35
C THR A 150 -4.14 31.60 27.28
N PRO A 151 -5.16 30.79 27.61
CA PRO A 151 -6.19 30.43 26.64
C PRO A 151 -6.98 31.64 26.15
N CYS A 152 -7.18 31.73 24.83
CA CYS A 152 -7.95 32.80 24.20
C CYS A 152 -8.93 32.23 23.15
N VAL A 153 -9.88 33.05 22.70
CA VAL A 153 -10.85 32.72 21.64
C VAL A 153 -10.95 33.87 20.65
N ASN A 154 -11.43 33.61 19.42
CA ASN A 154 -11.55 34.57 18.31
C ASN A 154 -10.22 35.09 17.72
N GLY A 155 -9.31 34.18 17.36
CA GLY A 155 -8.04 34.54 16.70
C GLY A 155 -7.00 33.42 16.76
N GLY A 156 -7.20 32.48 17.67
CA GLY A 156 -6.34 31.33 17.92
C GLY A 156 -6.81 30.59 19.16
N SER A 157 -5.86 29.98 19.87
CA SER A 157 -6.08 29.19 21.09
C SER A 157 -5.27 29.70 22.29
N PHE A 158 -4.15 30.38 22.05
CA PHE A 158 -3.20 30.79 23.09
C PHE A 158 -2.72 32.23 22.88
N CYS A 159 -2.41 32.94 23.95
CA CYS A 159 -1.79 34.26 23.87
C CYS A 159 -0.29 34.17 23.65
N ASP A 160 0.27 35.02 22.79
CA ASP A 160 1.72 35.11 22.47
C ASP A 160 2.55 35.88 23.51
N GLY A 161 1.94 36.32 24.62
CA GLY A 161 2.59 37.18 25.62
C GLY A 161 2.83 38.63 25.16
N MET A 162 2.44 38.97 23.92
CA MET A 162 2.53 40.30 23.31
C MET A 162 1.16 40.90 22.97
N GLY A 163 0.08 40.25 23.40
CA GLY A 163 -1.30 40.72 23.27
C GLY A 163 -2.05 40.18 22.05
N THR A 164 -1.49 39.20 21.33
CA THR A 164 -2.15 38.55 20.19
C THR A 164 -2.65 37.17 20.58
N CYS A 165 -3.88 36.84 20.20
CA CYS A 165 -4.39 35.47 20.26
C CYS A 165 -3.94 34.71 19.01
N VAL A 166 -3.13 33.68 19.19
CA VAL A 166 -2.48 32.90 18.14
C VAL A 166 -2.80 31.41 18.25
N GLU A 167 -2.58 30.64 17.19
CA GLU A 167 -2.95 29.21 17.18
C GLU A 167 -2.04 28.38 18.10
N CYS A 168 -0.75 28.72 18.14
CA CYS A 168 0.27 28.06 18.96
C CYS A 168 1.45 29.01 19.23
N ASN A 169 2.19 28.77 20.32
CA ASN A 169 3.50 29.34 20.62
C ASN A 169 4.60 28.27 20.55
N ASP A 170 4.23 27.01 20.80
CA ASP A 170 5.11 25.84 20.74
C ASP A 170 4.43 24.70 19.95
N SER A 171 5.23 23.81 19.35
CA SER A 171 4.70 22.72 18.52
C SER A 171 3.93 21.68 19.35
N ASP A 172 4.18 21.56 20.66
CA ASP A 172 3.41 20.69 21.56
C ASP A 172 1.93 21.12 21.69
N GLN A 173 1.59 22.34 21.25
CA GLN A 173 0.22 22.86 21.24
C GLN A 173 -0.55 22.50 19.96
N CYS A 174 0.15 21.96 18.97
CA CYS A 174 -0.43 21.51 17.71
C CYS A 174 -0.74 20.00 17.78
N ASN A 175 -1.81 19.58 17.10
CA ASN A 175 -2.21 18.18 17.05
C ASN A 175 -1.59 17.47 15.85
N ASP A 176 -1.62 16.14 15.85
CA ASP A 176 -1.24 15.30 14.72
C ASP A 176 0.19 15.55 14.20
N GLY A 177 1.11 15.90 15.11
CA GLY A 177 2.52 16.15 14.79
C GLY A 177 2.77 17.44 14.01
N ALA A 178 1.79 18.33 13.89
CA ALA A 178 1.98 19.63 13.26
C ALA A 178 3.02 20.49 14.01
N LEU A 179 3.75 21.32 13.27
CA LEU A 179 4.71 22.26 13.83
C LEU A 179 4.10 23.64 14.02
N CYS A 180 4.53 24.33 15.08
CA CYS A 180 4.22 25.74 15.25
C CYS A 180 5.21 26.61 14.47
N VAL A 181 4.77 27.18 13.35
CA VAL A 181 5.59 28.08 12.52
C VAL A 181 4.86 29.42 12.39
N ASP A 182 5.52 30.50 12.81
CA ASP A 182 4.94 31.85 12.83
C ASP A 182 3.57 31.91 13.55
N HIS A 183 3.44 31.15 14.64
CA HIS A 183 2.24 31.01 15.48
C HIS A 183 1.01 30.38 14.80
N VAL A 184 1.24 29.61 13.75
CA VAL A 184 0.24 28.82 13.03
C VAL A 184 0.66 27.35 13.06
N CYS A 185 -0.29 26.44 13.31
CA CYS A 185 -0.04 25.02 13.25
C CYS A 185 0.02 24.57 11.79
N MET A 186 1.24 24.38 11.29
CA MET A 186 1.48 23.85 9.96
C MET A 186 1.35 22.32 10.01
N PRO A 187 0.49 21.72 9.17
CA PRO A 187 0.31 20.27 9.15
C PRO A 187 1.64 19.58 8.85
N ALA A 188 1.89 18.45 9.52
CA ALA A 188 3.00 17.57 9.24
C ALA A 188 3.05 17.22 7.74
N SER A 189 4.24 17.25 7.16
CA SER A 189 4.42 16.88 5.76
C SER A 189 5.75 16.18 5.56
N CYS A 190 5.76 15.14 4.74
CA CYS A 190 6.91 14.26 4.53
C CYS A 190 8.20 14.91 3.97
N MET A 191 8.23 16.22 3.74
CA MET A 191 9.36 16.92 3.10
C MET A 191 9.52 18.34 3.69
N ASP A 192 9.27 18.50 4.99
CA ASP A 192 9.42 19.76 5.71
C ASP A 192 10.75 19.89 6.47
N GLY A 193 11.60 18.87 6.43
CA GLY A 193 12.94 18.88 7.01
C GLY A 193 12.95 18.69 8.52
N VAL A 194 11.86 18.18 9.10
CA VAL A 194 11.80 17.78 10.50
C VAL A 194 11.24 16.36 10.61
N MET A 195 11.51 15.68 11.71
CA MET A 195 10.88 14.39 12.00
C MET A 195 9.54 14.62 12.73
N ASN A 196 8.42 14.54 12.01
CA ASN A 196 7.09 14.79 12.57
C ASN A 196 6.02 13.84 11.98
N GLY A 197 4.75 14.01 12.39
CA GLY A 197 3.66 13.17 11.89
C GLY A 197 3.88 11.66 12.11
N ASP A 198 3.86 10.88 11.03
CA ASP A 198 4.08 9.43 11.02
C ASP A 198 5.49 9.00 10.59
N GLU A 199 6.40 9.94 10.41
CA GLU A 199 7.78 9.67 10.01
C GLU A 199 8.58 8.90 11.06
N THR A 200 9.50 8.06 10.60
CA THR A 200 10.44 7.32 11.46
C THR A 200 11.87 7.84 11.42
N ASP A 201 12.18 8.68 10.44
CA ASP A 201 13.35 9.57 10.38
C ASP A 201 12.94 10.85 9.61
N GLU A 202 13.77 11.90 9.62
CA GLU A 202 13.47 13.18 8.95
C GLU A 202 13.02 12.95 7.50
N ASP A 203 11.80 13.39 7.15
CA ASP A 203 11.20 13.32 5.81
C ASP A 203 10.94 11.89 5.26
N CYS A 204 10.92 10.85 6.10
CA CYS A 204 10.71 9.47 5.63
C CYS A 204 10.15 8.47 6.65
N GLY A 205 9.71 7.32 6.14
CA GLY A 205 9.17 6.22 6.93
C GLY A 205 7.69 6.37 7.24
N GLY A 206 7.12 5.50 8.07
CA GLY A 206 5.70 5.53 8.35
C GLY A 206 4.84 4.95 7.24
N GLU A 207 3.53 5.18 7.33
CA GLU A 207 2.54 4.63 6.39
C GLU A 207 2.33 5.57 5.20
N VAL A 208 2.46 6.89 5.43
CA VAL A 208 2.12 7.95 4.47
C VAL A 208 3.35 8.41 3.70
N CYS A 209 4.51 8.51 4.36
CA CYS A 209 5.71 9.08 3.75
C CYS A 209 6.52 8.08 2.93
N THR A 210 7.46 8.61 2.14
CA THR A 210 8.35 7.76 1.35
C THR A 210 9.25 6.94 2.27
N LYS A 211 9.52 5.68 1.90
CA LYS A 211 10.42 4.83 2.67
C LYS A 211 11.82 5.45 2.81
N CYS A 212 12.39 5.33 3.99
CA CYS A 212 13.72 5.75 4.37
C CYS A 212 14.80 4.98 3.61
N ALA A 213 15.85 5.70 3.22
CA ALA A 213 17.06 5.11 2.66
C ALA A 213 17.86 4.35 3.73
N ASP A 214 18.84 3.55 3.31
CA ASP A 214 19.74 2.88 4.24
C ASP A 214 20.43 3.89 5.17
N THR A 215 20.78 3.45 6.38
CA THR A 215 21.36 4.22 7.50
C THR A 215 20.43 5.18 8.24
N LEU A 216 19.20 5.38 7.75
CA LEU A 216 18.16 6.15 8.43
C LEU A 216 17.37 5.27 9.41
N MET A 217 16.75 5.91 10.40
CA MET A 217 15.98 5.27 11.46
C MET A 217 14.67 4.67 10.95
N CYS A 218 14.25 3.60 11.61
CA CYS A 218 13.02 2.87 11.30
C CYS A 218 12.43 2.22 12.55
N ILE A 219 11.14 1.90 12.51
CA ILE A 219 10.43 1.18 13.57
C ILE A 219 10.01 -0.20 13.05
N ILE A 220 9.64 -0.29 11.77
CA ILE A 220 9.22 -1.50 11.07
C ILE A 220 9.93 -1.62 9.72
N ASN A 221 9.93 -2.83 9.16
CA ASN A 221 10.55 -3.11 7.86
C ASN A 221 10.00 -2.23 6.74
N ASP A 222 8.70 -1.91 6.78
CA ASP A 222 8.05 -1.11 5.76
C ASP A 222 8.53 0.35 5.72
N ASP A 223 9.17 0.83 6.78
CA ASP A 223 9.78 2.16 6.77
C ASP A 223 10.98 2.24 5.83
N CYS A 224 11.58 1.10 5.45
CA CYS A 224 12.86 1.06 4.75
C CYS A 224 12.71 0.71 3.27
N GLN A 225 13.45 1.41 2.40
CA GLN A 225 13.53 1.06 0.97
C GLN A 225 14.07 -0.36 0.75
N SER A 226 14.85 -0.88 1.69
CA SER A 226 15.35 -2.25 1.72
C SER A 226 14.32 -3.29 2.17
N ASP A 227 13.16 -2.85 2.65
CA ASP A 227 12.17 -3.68 3.36
C ASP A 227 12.75 -4.38 4.61
N PHE A 228 13.85 -3.84 5.18
CA PHE A 228 14.50 -4.40 6.35
C PHE A 228 14.94 -3.31 7.34
N CYS A 229 14.30 -3.34 8.51
CA CYS A 229 14.66 -2.55 9.67
C CYS A 229 15.43 -3.40 10.66
N HIS A 230 16.70 -3.07 10.92
CA HIS A 230 17.54 -3.89 11.78
C HIS A 230 16.97 -3.93 13.22
N PRO A 231 16.67 -5.10 13.81
CA PRO A 231 15.87 -5.20 15.03
C PRO A 231 16.53 -4.65 16.29
N THR A 232 17.87 -4.58 16.31
CA THR A 232 18.64 -4.02 17.44
C THR A 232 18.97 -2.54 17.29
N ASN A 233 19.36 -2.10 16.09
CA ASN A 233 19.87 -0.74 15.87
C ASN A 233 18.76 0.20 15.38
N LEU A 234 17.60 -0.32 14.97
CA LEU A 234 16.44 0.44 14.47
C LEU A 234 16.81 1.35 13.31
N VAL A 235 17.61 0.81 12.38
CA VAL A 235 18.12 1.51 11.20
C VAL A 235 17.92 0.66 9.96
N CYS A 236 17.50 1.29 8.87
CA CYS A 236 17.38 0.69 7.56
C CYS A 236 18.75 0.21 7.08
N THR A 237 18.84 -1.06 6.74
CA THR A 237 20.10 -1.66 6.29
C THR A 237 19.88 -2.31 4.94
N ALA A 238 20.86 -2.14 4.04
CA ALA A 238 20.87 -2.86 2.78
C ALA A 238 20.90 -4.37 3.05
N PRO A 239 20.02 -5.16 2.42
CA PRO A 239 19.99 -6.60 2.62
C PRO A 239 21.28 -7.20 2.05
N ALA A 240 21.91 -8.11 2.79
CA ALA A 240 23.12 -8.76 2.35
C ALA A 240 23.09 -10.23 2.74
N CYS A 241 23.47 -11.13 1.82
CA CYS A 241 23.19 -12.53 2.07
C CYS A 241 23.82 -13.08 3.37
N PRO A 242 25.13 -12.95 3.64
CA PRO A 242 25.68 -13.44 4.90
C PRO A 242 25.55 -12.40 6.02
N ASP A 243 24.35 -11.84 6.26
CA ASP A 243 24.10 -10.87 7.33
C ASP A 243 23.40 -11.44 8.58
N GLY A 244 22.94 -12.70 8.51
CA GLY A 244 22.29 -13.40 9.60
C GLY A 244 20.81 -13.09 9.74
N PHE A 245 20.18 -12.53 8.70
CA PHE A 245 18.76 -12.24 8.66
C PHE A 245 18.16 -12.59 7.32
N GLN A 246 17.03 -13.32 7.32
CA GLN A 246 16.24 -13.55 6.12
C GLN A 246 15.63 -12.23 5.62
N ASN A 247 16.27 -11.59 4.64
CA ASN A 247 15.85 -10.29 4.11
C ASN A 247 16.09 -10.17 2.58
N GLY A 248 15.63 -9.06 1.99
CA GLY A 248 15.77 -8.85 0.54
C GLY A 248 15.10 -9.93 -0.30
N THR A 249 15.88 -10.66 -1.10
CA THR A 249 15.37 -11.70 -2.02
C THR A 249 15.57 -13.13 -1.53
N GLU A 250 15.99 -13.31 -0.28
CA GLU A 250 16.29 -14.61 0.30
C GLU A 250 15.04 -15.46 0.52
N THR A 251 15.18 -16.77 0.34
CA THR A 251 14.10 -17.73 0.58
C THR A 251 14.25 -18.48 1.90
N ASP A 252 15.46 -18.47 2.47
CA ASP A 252 15.74 -18.81 3.86
C ASP A 252 16.92 -17.96 4.36
N LEU A 253 17.25 -18.07 5.65
CA LEU A 253 18.33 -17.35 6.30
C LEU A 253 19.64 -17.43 5.50
N ASP A 254 20.08 -16.28 4.98
CA ASP A 254 21.34 -16.10 4.28
C ASP A 254 21.48 -16.86 2.93
N CYS A 255 20.37 -17.32 2.33
CA CYS A 255 20.40 -18.13 1.11
C CYS A 255 19.15 -18.01 0.21
N GLY A 256 19.30 -18.48 -1.03
CA GLY A 256 18.22 -18.57 -2.01
C GLY A 256 17.88 -17.26 -2.71
N GLY A 257 16.99 -17.32 -3.69
CA GLY A 257 16.73 -16.22 -4.60
C GLY A 257 17.87 -15.96 -5.60
N PRO A 258 17.74 -14.95 -6.46
CA PRO A 258 18.63 -14.75 -7.61
C PRO A 258 20.00 -14.17 -7.25
N SER A 259 20.19 -13.65 -6.03
CA SER A 259 21.37 -12.87 -5.64
C SER A 259 22.23 -13.51 -4.55
N CYS A 260 21.71 -14.55 -3.89
CA CYS A 260 22.38 -15.25 -2.81
C CYS A 260 22.83 -16.65 -3.22
N PRO A 261 23.74 -17.28 -2.46
CA PRO A 261 24.08 -18.68 -2.65
C PRO A 261 22.85 -19.56 -2.48
N ASP A 262 22.77 -20.65 -3.23
CA ASP A 262 21.69 -21.61 -3.10
C ASP A 262 21.68 -22.24 -1.70
N CYS A 263 20.49 -22.46 -1.17
CA CYS A 263 20.19 -23.06 0.11
C CYS A 263 20.57 -24.55 0.17
N ALA A 264 20.88 -25.03 1.37
CA ALA A 264 21.18 -26.44 1.60
C ALA A 264 19.87 -27.27 1.75
N ASP A 265 19.99 -28.59 1.69
CA ASP A 265 18.83 -29.46 1.91
C ASP A 265 18.22 -29.24 3.30
N GLY A 266 16.90 -29.03 3.35
CA GLY A 266 16.12 -28.76 4.55
C GLY A 266 15.86 -27.27 4.82
N ASP A 267 16.48 -26.37 4.06
CA ASP A 267 16.26 -24.93 4.14
C ASP A 267 15.12 -24.50 3.19
N GLY A 268 14.52 -23.35 3.47
CA GLY A 268 13.38 -22.76 2.76
C GLY A 268 13.69 -22.35 1.31
N CYS A 269 12.74 -22.63 0.42
CA CYS A 269 12.84 -22.31 -1.00
C CYS A 269 11.48 -21.95 -1.61
N VAL A 270 11.50 -21.26 -2.74
CA VAL A 270 10.30 -20.93 -3.53
C VAL A 270 10.39 -21.53 -4.93
N VAL A 271 11.60 -21.66 -5.49
CA VAL A 271 11.88 -22.25 -6.79
C VAL A 271 13.09 -23.18 -6.72
N ASP A 272 13.20 -24.11 -7.68
CA ASP A 272 14.29 -25.08 -7.75
C ASP A 272 15.68 -24.45 -7.75
N GLY A 273 15.81 -23.26 -8.35
CA GLY A 273 17.05 -22.49 -8.40
C GLY A 273 17.50 -21.93 -7.05
N ASP A 274 16.65 -21.95 -6.03
CA ASP A 274 17.03 -21.55 -4.68
C ASP A 274 17.83 -22.65 -3.97
N CYS A 275 17.83 -23.88 -4.49
CA CYS A 275 18.38 -25.05 -3.83
C CYS A 275 19.67 -25.50 -4.48
N SER A 276 20.69 -25.76 -3.67
CA SER A 276 21.96 -26.35 -4.15
C SER A 276 21.77 -27.74 -4.77
N SER A 277 20.69 -28.42 -4.40
CA SER A 277 20.24 -29.68 -4.99
C SER A 277 19.54 -29.53 -6.35
N GLY A 278 19.14 -28.29 -6.71
CA GLY A 278 18.32 -27.99 -7.87
C GLY A 278 16.85 -28.43 -7.74
N PHE A 279 16.37 -28.71 -6.53
CA PHE A 279 14.99 -29.13 -6.29
C PHE A 279 14.40 -28.50 -5.03
N CYS A 280 13.33 -27.73 -5.24
CA CYS A 280 12.50 -27.18 -4.19
C CYS A 280 11.21 -28.00 -4.07
N ASN A 281 11.02 -28.68 -2.92
CA ASN A 281 9.81 -29.45 -2.71
C ASN A 281 8.65 -28.53 -2.35
N THR A 282 7.80 -28.20 -3.32
CA THR A 282 6.65 -27.30 -3.16
C THR A 282 5.54 -27.81 -2.22
N THR A 283 5.67 -29.02 -1.65
CA THR A 283 4.75 -29.51 -0.60
C THR A 283 5.25 -29.13 0.78
N THR A 284 6.56 -29.02 0.96
CA THR A 284 7.19 -28.65 2.24
C THR A 284 7.78 -27.24 2.22
N ASP A 285 7.91 -26.63 1.04
CA ASP A 285 8.64 -25.37 0.77
C ASP A 285 10.10 -25.44 1.23
N LEU A 286 10.72 -26.62 1.10
CA LEU A 286 12.10 -26.89 1.52
C LEU A 286 12.92 -27.50 0.38
N CYS A 287 14.20 -27.15 0.33
CA CYS A 287 15.17 -27.81 -0.50
C CYS A 287 15.31 -29.28 -0.10
N ALA A 288 15.34 -30.16 -1.10
CA ALA A 288 15.50 -31.57 -0.87
C ALA A 288 16.42 -32.19 -1.91
N GLN A 289 17.10 -33.27 -1.52
CA GLN A 289 17.88 -34.06 -2.46
C GLN A 289 16.94 -34.84 -3.40
N PRO A 290 17.07 -34.69 -4.74
CA PRO A 290 16.35 -35.50 -5.72
C PRO A 290 16.56 -36.99 -5.49
N SER A 291 15.50 -37.79 -5.64
CA SER A 291 15.56 -39.24 -5.53
C SER A 291 14.61 -39.88 -6.52
N CYS A 292 15.03 -41.00 -7.14
CA CYS A 292 14.27 -41.76 -8.13
C CYS A 292 12.93 -42.36 -7.66
N MET A 293 12.47 -42.05 -6.44
CA MET A 293 11.31 -42.64 -5.77
C MET A 293 10.66 -41.63 -4.81
N ASP A 294 10.87 -40.32 -5.01
CA ASP A 294 10.35 -39.27 -4.14
C ASP A 294 8.97 -38.73 -4.59
N GLY A 295 8.45 -39.21 -5.72
CA GLY A 295 7.15 -38.84 -6.26
C GLY A 295 7.18 -37.60 -7.15
N PHE A 296 8.36 -37.04 -7.43
CA PHE A 296 8.54 -35.88 -8.28
C PHE A 296 9.30 -36.26 -9.56
N SER A 297 9.39 -35.32 -10.50
CA SER A 297 10.24 -35.44 -11.70
C SER A 297 11.34 -34.41 -11.53
N ASN A 298 12.44 -34.79 -10.89
CA ASN A 298 13.51 -33.89 -10.48
C ASN A 298 14.90 -34.49 -10.76
N GLY A 299 15.96 -33.70 -10.56
CA GLY A 299 17.33 -34.14 -10.83
C GLY A 299 17.53 -34.57 -12.29
N ASP A 300 17.96 -35.82 -12.47
CA ASP A 300 18.26 -36.42 -13.78
C ASP A 300 17.06 -37.16 -14.42
N GLU A 301 15.90 -37.16 -13.76
CA GLU A 301 14.72 -37.90 -14.20
C GLU A 301 14.09 -37.30 -15.46
N THR A 302 13.58 -38.16 -16.33
CA THR A 302 12.83 -37.73 -17.53
C THR A 302 11.33 -37.93 -17.39
N GLY A 303 10.90 -38.68 -16.36
CA GLY A 303 9.53 -38.78 -15.91
C GLY A 303 9.50 -38.99 -14.39
N VAL A 304 8.32 -38.86 -13.78
CA VAL A 304 8.19 -39.00 -12.32
C VAL A 304 8.75 -40.35 -11.84
N ASP A 305 9.75 -40.32 -10.95
CA ASP A 305 10.42 -41.50 -10.39
C ASP A 305 11.13 -42.40 -11.42
N CYS A 306 11.51 -41.89 -12.60
CA CYS A 306 12.07 -42.73 -13.67
C CYS A 306 12.86 -42.00 -14.77
N GLY A 307 13.61 -42.81 -15.52
CA GLY A 307 14.35 -42.40 -16.72
C GLY A 307 15.66 -41.67 -16.40
N GLY A 308 16.29 -41.13 -17.44
CA GLY A 308 17.62 -40.54 -17.29
C GLY A 308 18.71 -41.58 -17.04
N PRO A 309 19.95 -41.12 -16.78
CA PRO A 309 21.11 -42.00 -16.64
C PRO A 309 21.18 -42.76 -15.31
N THR A 310 20.53 -42.28 -14.26
CA THR A 310 20.70 -42.78 -12.88
C THR A 310 19.51 -43.59 -12.38
N CYS A 311 18.28 -43.27 -12.82
CA CYS A 311 17.07 -43.95 -12.40
C CYS A 311 16.70 -45.12 -13.32
N GLY A 312 15.77 -45.97 -12.86
CA GLY A 312 15.26 -47.07 -13.67
C GLY A 312 14.41 -46.56 -14.83
N ASP A 313 14.39 -47.31 -15.93
CA ASP A 313 13.60 -46.95 -17.11
C ASP A 313 12.10 -46.80 -16.78
N CYS A 314 11.49 -45.77 -17.35
CA CYS A 314 10.10 -45.42 -17.28
C CYS A 314 9.18 -46.48 -17.93
N ILE A 315 8.00 -46.67 -17.33
CA ILE A 315 6.95 -47.53 -17.90
C ILE A 315 6.22 -46.78 -19.03
N ASN A 316 5.47 -47.54 -19.85
CA ASN A 316 4.67 -46.94 -20.91
C ASN A 316 3.67 -45.91 -20.35
N GLY A 317 3.61 -44.73 -20.98
CA GLY A 317 2.77 -43.60 -20.59
C GLY A 317 3.49 -42.53 -19.77
N GLN A 318 4.69 -42.80 -19.25
CA GLN A 318 5.51 -41.80 -18.56
C GLN A 318 6.33 -40.97 -19.54
N ALA A 319 6.76 -39.79 -19.09
CA ALA A 319 7.59 -38.89 -19.87
C ALA A 319 9.01 -39.46 -20.08
N CYS A 320 9.63 -39.08 -21.18
CA CYS A 320 10.98 -39.49 -21.56
C CYS A 320 11.64 -38.45 -22.46
N SER A 321 12.97 -38.49 -22.55
CA SER A 321 13.76 -37.67 -23.48
C SER A 321 14.43 -38.50 -24.57
N VAL A 322 14.80 -39.75 -24.28
CA VAL A 322 15.45 -40.67 -25.20
C VAL A 322 14.88 -42.08 -25.10
N ASP A 323 15.06 -42.89 -26.14
CA ASP A 323 14.60 -44.28 -26.18
C ASP A 323 15.07 -45.13 -25.00
N GLY A 324 16.27 -44.82 -24.49
CA GLY A 324 16.87 -45.50 -23.33
C GLY A 324 16.16 -45.23 -22.01
N ASP A 325 15.39 -44.15 -21.91
CA ASP A 325 14.61 -43.85 -20.69
C ASP A 325 13.41 -44.78 -20.52
N CYS A 326 13.07 -45.58 -21.54
CA CYS A 326 11.83 -46.35 -21.58
C CYS A 326 12.10 -47.85 -21.50
N GLN A 327 11.34 -48.57 -20.68
CA GLN A 327 11.37 -50.05 -20.66
C GLN A 327 10.97 -50.67 -22.02
N SER A 328 10.20 -49.92 -22.82
CA SER A 328 9.87 -50.28 -24.19
C SER A 328 11.03 -50.12 -25.17
N GLY A 329 12.08 -49.37 -24.80
CA GLY A 329 13.16 -48.95 -25.68
C GLY A 329 12.72 -47.91 -26.72
N ALA A 330 11.60 -47.22 -26.51
CA ALA A 330 11.08 -46.25 -27.47
C ALA A 330 10.40 -45.05 -26.77
N CYS A 331 10.97 -43.87 -26.99
CA CYS A 331 10.44 -42.59 -26.57
C CYS A 331 9.80 -41.87 -27.77
N ILE A 332 8.47 -41.87 -27.83
CA ILE A 332 7.73 -41.35 -28.99
C ILE A 332 6.93 -40.14 -28.52
N ASN A 333 7.17 -38.98 -29.14
CA ASN A 333 6.55 -37.71 -28.75
C ASN A 333 6.72 -37.41 -27.24
N SER A 334 7.92 -37.64 -26.71
CA SER A 334 8.28 -37.46 -25.29
C SER A 334 7.51 -38.33 -24.29
N VAL A 335 6.93 -39.44 -24.76
CA VAL A 335 6.24 -40.41 -23.91
C VAL A 335 6.71 -41.83 -24.23
N CYS A 336 6.99 -42.61 -23.20
CA CYS A 336 7.33 -44.02 -23.34
C CYS A 336 6.14 -44.78 -23.91
N SER A 337 6.34 -45.48 -25.02
CA SER A 337 5.28 -46.23 -25.68
C SER A 337 5.82 -47.46 -26.38
N LEU A 338 4.92 -48.36 -26.78
CA LEU A 338 5.27 -49.48 -27.62
C LEU A 338 5.50 -49.00 -29.05
N ILE A 339 6.63 -49.40 -29.64
CA ILE A 339 6.92 -49.12 -31.04
C ILE A 339 6.45 -50.29 -31.90
N ASN A 340 5.52 -50.07 -32.83
CA ASN A 340 4.93 -51.15 -33.64
C ASN A 340 4.40 -52.34 -32.80
N THR A 341 3.83 -52.06 -31.61
CA THR A 341 3.41 -53.06 -30.60
C THR A 341 4.54 -53.96 -30.07
N CYS A 342 5.79 -53.50 -30.17
CA CYS A 342 6.97 -54.13 -29.60
C CYS A 342 7.49 -53.33 -28.40
N SER A 343 8.09 -54.04 -27.44
CA SER A 343 8.83 -53.47 -26.32
C SER A 343 10.14 -54.23 -26.15
N LEU A 344 11.23 -53.51 -25.87
CA LEU A 344 12.55 -54.08 -25.57
C LEU A 344 12.47 -55.13 -24.46
N ALA A 345 11.77 -54.83 -23.36
CA ALA A 345 11.59 -55.74 -22.23
C ALA A 345 10.92 -57.08 -22.57
N THR A 346 10.10 -57.12 -23.62
CA THR A 346 9.33 -58.32 -24.02
C THR A 346 9.75 -58.91 -25.37
N ALA A 347 10.70 -58.27 -26.06
CA ALA A 347 11.21 -58.73 -27.34
C ALA A 347 11.90 -60.09 -27.18
N GLN A 348 11.83 -60.92 -28.23
CA GLN A 348 12.51 -62.20 -28.21
C GLN A 348 14.02 -61.98 -28.11
N ASP A 349 14.64 -62.47 -27.03
CA ASP A 349 16.06 -62.30 -26.79
C ASP A 349 16.88 -63.25 -27.68
N LEU A 350 17.59 -62.66 -28.64
CA LEU A 350 18.40 -63.33 -29.65
C LEU A 350 19.83 -62.78 -29.66
N THR A 351 20.24 -62.11 -28.57
CA THR A 351 21.57 -61.48 -28.42
C THR A 351 22.74 -62.46 -28.54
N ALA A 352 22.53 -63.74 -28.22
CA ALA A 352 23.52 -64.81 -28.36
C ALA A 352 23.77 -65.25 -29.82
N MET A 353 23.01 -64.78 -30.80
CA MET A 353 23.09 -65.21 -32.19
C MET A 353 23.72 -64.16 -33.10
N SER A 354 24.73 -64.56 -33.88
CA SER A 354 25.34 -63.68 -34.89
C SER A 354 24.48 -63.52 -36.15
N ASN A 355 23.56 -64.46 -36.41
CA ASN A 355 22.66 -64.45 -37.55
C ASN A 355 21.24 -64.78 -37.08
N VAL A 356 20.29 -63.88 -37.34
CA VAL A 356 18.88 -64.01 -36.97
C VAL A 356 18.02 -63.96 -38.23
N ASN A 357 17.02 -64.84 -38.33
CA ASN A 357 16.09 -64.86 -39.46
C ASN A 357 14.71 -64.34 -39.03
N VAL A 358 14.15 -63.43 -39.81
CA VAL A 358 12.77 -62.95 -39.71
C VAL A 358 12.03 -63.36 -40.97
N THR A 359 11.01 -64.20 -40.85
CA THR A 359 10.21 -64.69 -41.98
C THR A 359 8.91 -63.91 -42.13
N PHE A 360 8.42 -63.72 -43.35
CA PHE A 360 7.14 -63.05 -43.61
C PHE A 360 6.38 -63.66 -44.80
N THR A 361 5.22 -64.28 -44.53
CA THR A 361 4.39 -64.95 -45.55
C THR A 361 2.88 -64.79 -45.33
N SER A 362 2.43 -64.25 -44.20
CA SER A 362 1.01 -64.15 -43.81
C SER A 362 0.66 -62.78 -43.23
N PHE A 363 1.09 -61.71 -43.90
CA PHE A 363 0.93 -60.32 -43.43
C PHE A 363 1.50 -60.06 -42.02
N MET A 364 2.45 -60.88 -41.58
CA MET A 364 3.11 -60.77 -40.27
C MET A 364 4.59 -61.13 -40.40
N TYR A 365 5.39 -60.54 -39.54
CA TYR A 365 6.79 -60.88 -39.36
C TYR A 365 6.94 -61.86 -38.19
N THR A 366 7.72 -62.92 -38.40
CA THR A 366 7.96 -63.95 -37.38
C THR A 366 9.46 -64.24 -37.27
N PRO A 367 10.08 -63.98 -36.10
CA PRO A 367 9.54 -63.22 -34.98
C PRO A 367 9.32 -61.73 -35.30
N LYS A 368 8.36 -61.11 -34.63
CA LYS A 368 7.96 -59.70 -34.84
C LYS A 368 8.85 -58.70 -34.09
N CYS A 369 9.19 -59.02 -32.84
CA CYS A 369 9.95 -58.15 -31.95
C CYS A 369 11.18 -58.93 -31.51
N ILE A 370 12.37 -58.46 -31.89
CA ILE A 370 13.62 -59.16 -31.58
C ILE A 370 14.61 -58.22 -30.90
N LYS A 371 15.38 -58.75 -29.95
CA LYS A 371 16.52 -58.09 -29.33
C LYS A 371 17.79 -58.80 -29.77
N VAL A 372 18.73 -58.07 -30.36
CA VAL A 372 19.98 -58.61 -30.94
C VAL A 372 21.19 -57.82 -30.47
N ALA A 373 22.38 -58.43 -30.49
CA ALA A 373 23.63 -57.73 -30.16
C ALA A 373 24.09 -56.84 -31.32
N GLN A 374 24.76 -55.74 -31.00
CA GLN A 374 25.41 -54.89 -31.99
C GLN A 374 26.40 -55.72 -32.83
N GLY A 375 26.31 -55.56 -34.15
CA GLY A 375 27.04 -56.34 -35.15
C GLY A 375 26.32 -57.61 -35.64
N ALA A 376 25.21 -58.02 -35.03
CA ALA A 376 24.43 -59.15 -35.52
C ALA A 376 23.84 -58.90 -36.91
N SER A 377 23.72 -59.96 -37.71
CA SER A 377 23.08 -59.92 -39.02
C SER A 377 21.63 -60.39 -38.93
N VAL A 378 20.68 -59.54 -39.30
CA VAL A 378 19.25 -59.86 -39.37
C VAL A 378 18.83 -60.07 -40.82
N THR A 379 18.34 -61.26 -41.13
CA THR A 379 17.94 -61.67 -42.48
C THR A 379 16.42 -61.77 -42.57
N PHE A 380 15.82 -60.93 -43.39
CA PHE A 380 14.40 -60.96 -43.71
C PHE A 380 14.16 -61.90 -44.91
N GLN A 381 13.25 -62.85 -44.77
CA GLN A 381 12.94 -63.88 -45.78
C GLN A 381 11.43 -63.92 -46.09
N GLY A 382 11.08 -63.68 -47.36
CA GLY A 382 9.70 -63.57 -47.83
C GLY A 382 9.62 -62.79 -49.15
N SER A 383 8.44 -62.68 -49.76
CA SER A 383 8.28 -61.99 -51.05
C SER A 383 8.23 -60.46 -50.87
N PHE A 384 9.36 -59.76 -51.05
CA PHE A 384 9.40 -58.29 -51.00
C PHE A 384 8.53 -57.58 -52.06
N PRO A 385 8.34 -58.13 -53.29
CA PRO A 385 7.38 -57.54 -54.23
C PRO A 385 5.94 -57.51 -53.71
N SER A 386 5.57 -58.44 -52.84
CA SER A 386 4.24 -58.51 -52.22
C SER A 386 4.17 -57.81 -50.86
N HIS A 387 5.32 -57.72 -50.17
CA HIS A 387 5.45 -57.10 -48.86
C HIS A 387 6.75 -56.26 -48.77
N PRO A 388 6.76 -55.04 -49.35
CA PRO A 388 7.94 -54.20 -49.31
C PRO A 388 8.31 -53.83 -47.86
N LEU A 389 9.54 -54.13 -47.45
CA LEU A 389 10.03 -53.84 -46.09
C LEU A 389 10.55 -52.41 -46.03
N MET A 390 10.04 -51.63 -45.07
CA MET A 390 10.39 -50.23 -44.88
C MET A 390 10.74 -49.97 -43.42
N GLY A 391 11.81 -49.21 -43.17
CA GLY A 391 12.09 -48.67 -41.84
C GLY A 391 11.08 -47.60 -41.43
N GLY A 392 10.70 -47.60 -40.16
CA GLY A 392 9.75 -46.65 -39.59
C GLY A 392 8.70 -47.31 -38.71
N TYR A 393 7.71 -46.54 -38.26
CA TYR A 393 6.71 -46.99 -37.30
C TYR A 393 5.28 -46.68 -37.74
N VAL A 394 4.33 -47.30 -37.05
CA VAL A 394 2.89 -47.19 -37.30
C VAL A 394 2.23 -46.50 -36.11
N ASP A 395 1.72 -45.28 -36.33
CA ASP A 395 1.03 -44.46 -35.34
C ASP A 395 -0.03 -43.59 -36.01
N GLY A 396 -1.30 -44.04 -36.00
CA GLY A 396 -2.40 -43.41 -36.77
C GLY A 396 -2.20 -43.37 -38.30
N GLY A 397 -1.04 -43.81 -38.79
CA GLY A 397 -0.49 -43.65 -40.12
C GLY A 397 0.84 -44.39 -40.23
N LEU A 398 1.40 -44.47 -41.44
CA LEU A 398 2.73 -45.01 -41.66
C LEU A 398 3.73 -43.86 -41.60
N VAL A 399 4.72 -43.96 -40.70
CA VAL A 399 5.76 -42.95 -40.52
C VAL A 399 7.12 -43.53 -40.96
N PRO A 400 7.60 -43.19 -42.17
CA PRO A 400 8.92 -43.56 -42.66
C PRO A 400 10.06 -43.14 -41.73
N ALA A 401 11.02 -44.03 -41.51
CA ALA A 401 12.29 -43.63 -40.91
C ALA A 401 13.12 -42.81 -41.91
N ALA A 402 13.72 -41.71 -41.43
CA ALA A 402 14.59 -40.87 -42.25
C ALA A 402 15.96 -41.52 -42.55
N SER A 403 16.41 -42.41 -41.67
CA SER A 403 17.69 -43.11 -41.77
C SER A 403 17.64 -44.47 -41.06
N GLY A 404 18.67 -45.29 -41.24
CA GLY A 404 18.83 -46.56 -40.53
C GLY A 404 18.99 -47.76 -41.47
N PRO A 405 19.05 -48.98 -40.91
CA PRO A 405 19.37 -50.19 -41.67
C PRO A 405 18.30 -50.54 -42.72
N PHE A 406 17.05 -50.15 -42.48
CA PHE A 406 15.90 -50.49 -43.34
C PHE A 406 15.50 -49.35 -44.31
N VAL A 407 16.41 -48.41 -44.55
CA VAL A 407 16.25 -47.30 -45.50
C VAL A 407 17.31 -47.44 -46.59
N PRO A 408 16.95 -47.42 -47.89
CA PRO A 408 15.60 -47.27 -48.45
C PRO A 408 14.76 -48.57 -48.40
N VAL A 409 13.49 -48.47 -48.82
CA VAL A 409 12.56 -49.62 -48.90
C VAL A 409 13.16 -50.79 -49.69
N THR A 410 12.95 -52.00 -49.19
CA THR A 410 13.31 -53.25 -49.89
C THR A 410 12.05 -53.84 -50.54
N SER A 411 11.93 -53.72 -51.86
CA SER A 411 10.73 -54.09 -52.64
C SER A 411 10.95 -55.21 -53.67
N SER A 412 12.15 -55.82 -53.71
CA SER A 412 12.47 -56.90 -54.66
C SER A 412 13.28 -58.04 -54.02
N GLY A 413 13.19 -59.22 -54.63
CA GLY A 413 13.84 -60.44 -54.15
C GLY A 413 13.04 -61.18 -53.08
N THR A 414 13.65 -62.24 -52.52
CA THR A 414 13.04 -63.10 -51.49
C THR A 414 13.80 -63.10 -50.17
N THR A 415 14.99 -62.50 -50.13
CA THR A 415 15.86 -62.49 -48.95
C THR A 415 16.73 -61.24 -48.94
N LYS A 416 16.84 -60.59 -47.78
CA LYS A 416 17.71 -59.43 -47.56
C LYS A 416 18.31 -59.49 -46.14
N THR A 417 19.62 -59.36 -46.05
CA THR A 417 20.36 -59.34 -44.78
C THR A 417 20.84 -57.92 -44.48
N PHE A 418 20.69 -57.53 -43.22
CA PHE A 418 21.13 -56.24 -42.67
C PHE A 418 22.06 -56.48 -41.49
N THR A 419 23.20 -55.80 -41.46
CA THR A 419 24.11 -55.82 -40.31
C THR A 419 23.75 -54.69 -39.35
N MET A 420 23.43 -55.04 -38.11
CA MET A 420 23.01 -54.09 -37.07
C MET A 420 24.21 -53.41 -36.42
N SER A 421 24.81 -52.45 -37.14
CA SER A 421 26.09 -51.85 -36.75
C SER A 421 26.03 -50.82 -35.61
N ALA A 422 24.84 -50.30 -35.29
CA ALA A 422 24.63 -49.33 -34.22
C ALA A 422 23.58 -49.85 -33.24
N ALA A 423 23.81 -49.61 -31.94
CA ALA A 423 22.80 -49.83 -30.91
C ALA A 423 21.64 -48.84 -31.08
N GLY A 424 20.44 -49.25 -30.65
CA GLY A 424 19.22 -48.45 -30.74
C GLY A 424 18.00 -49.25 -31.18
N THR A 425 16.89 -48.55 -31.38
CA THR A 425 15.60 -49.12 -31.76
C THR A 425 15.33 -48.89 -33.24
N PHE A 426 15.18 -49.97 -33.99
CA PHE A 426 14.95 -49.92 -35.44
C PHE A 426 13.57 -50.51 -35.77
N PRO A 427 12.52 -49.67 -35.79
CA PRO A 427 11.19 -50.12 -36.17
C PRO A 427 11.10 -50.34 -37.67
N TYR A 428 10.27 -51.29 -38.07
CA TYR A 428 10.00 -51.58 -39.47
C TYR A 428 8.54 -51.97 -39.68
N TYR A 429 8.05 -51.71 -40.89
CA TYR A 429 6.73 -52.15 -41.33
C TYR A 429 6.74 -52.56 -42.80
N CYS A 430 5.70 -53.28 -43.20
CA CYS A 430 5.43 -53.52 -44.60
C CYS A 430 4.71 -52.31 -45.19
N GLU A 431 5.26 -51.69 -46.23
CA GLU A 431 4.70 -50.46 -46.85
C GLU A 431 3.21 -50.58 -47.20
N LEU A 432 2.80 -51.75 -47.70
CA LEU A 432 1.40 -52.01 -48.09
C LEU A 432 0.49 -52.45 -46.94
N HIS A 433 1.04 -53.01 -45.86
CA HIS A 433 0.27 -53.74 -44.83
C HIS A 433 0.57 -53.29 -43.40
N GLY A 434 1.35 -52.22 -43.20
CA GLY A 434 1.75 -51.74 -41.88
C GLY A 434 0.56 -51.31 -41.03
N LEU A 435 -0.43 -50.63 -41.62
CA LEU A 435 -1.70 -50.29 -40.96
C LEU A 435 -2.53 -51.52 -40.57
N GLY A 436 -2.31 -52.65 -41.25
CA GLY A 436 -2.91 -53.95 -40.92
C GLY A 436 -2.15 -54.72 -39.83
N GLY A 437 -1.13 -54.12 -39.21
CA GLY A 437 -0.34 -54.73 -38.15
C GLY A 437 0.91 -55.49 -38.61
N MET A 438 1.21 -55.48 -39.91
CA MET A 438 2.46 -56.03 -40.46
C MET A 438 3.64 -55.09 -40.18
N ALA A 439 4.01 -55.02 -38.91
CA ALA A 439 5.08 -54.18 -38.40
C ALA A 439 5.80 -54.90 -37.26
N GLY A 440 7.02 -54.48 -36.95
CA GLY A 440 7.86 -55.04 -35.90
C GLY A 440 8.98 -54.08 -35.51
N ALA A 441 9.89 -54.56 -34.66
CA ALA A 441 11.06 -53.79 -34.24
C ALA A 441 12.26 -54.71 -33.99
N VAL A 442 13.43 -54.21 -34.38
CA VAL A 442 14.72 -54.78 -33.98
C VAL A 442 15.33 -53.86 -32.93
N PHE A 443 15.48 -54.35 -31.71
CA PHE A 443 16.21 -53.67 -30.66
C PHE A 443 17.66 -54.14 -30.67
N VAL A 444 18.60 -53.23 -30.88
CA VAL A 444 20.03 -53.56 -30.93
C VAL A 444 20.68 -53.06 -29.66
N VAL A 445 21.20 -53.99 -28.86
CA VAL A 445 21.86 -53.69 -27.59
C VAL A 445 23.39 -53.85 -27.72
N PRO A 446 24.20 -53.07 -26.99
CA PRO A 446 25.66 -53.13 -27.04
C PRO A 446 26.26 -54.50 -26.70
#